data_AF-A0A975SSL2-F1
#
_entry.id   AF-A0A975SSL2-F1
#
_cell.length_a   1.000
_cell.length_b   1.000
_cell.length_c   1.000
_cell.angle_alpha   90.00
_cell.angle_beta   90.00
_cell.angle_gamma   90.00
#
_symmetry.space_group_name_H-M   'P 1'
#
loop_
_entity.id
_entity.type
_entity.pdbx_description
1 polymer ?
#
loop_
_entity_poly.entity_id
_entity_poly.type
_entity_poly.pdbx_seq_one_letter_code
_entity_poly.pdbx_strand_id
1 'polypeptide(L)'
;MSGRVLSSEQAKTAITQLQNIINGGLTDQINALNTQGQTLSQPDVWDGPLAETFRSSTWPETKAALDKAKQELEELRDQLQKISQNIMSAGGGA
;
A
#
# COMPACT_ATOMS: atom_id res chain seq x y z
N MET A 1 31.17 -20.65 -8.17
CA MET A 1 30.24 -19.81 -8.94
C MET A 1 29.73 -18.71 -8.03
N SER A 2 30.41 -17.56 -7.98
CA SER A 2 29.95 -16.41 -7.18
C SER A 2 28.77 -15.77 -7.90
N GLY A 3 27.57 -15.98 -7.37
CA GLY A 3 26.36 -15.30 -7.82
C GLY A 3 26.50 -13.81 -7.57
N ARG A 4 27.10 -13.11 -8.52
CA ARG A 4 27.36 -11.68 -8.43
C ARG A 4 26.00 -10.99 -8.46
N VAL A 5 25.56 -10.50 -7.31
CA VAL A 5 24.38 -9.65 -7.18
C VAL A 5 24.59 -8.48 -8.14
N LEU A 6 23.88 -8.48 -9.26
CA LEU A 6 23.90 -7.37 -10.20
C LEU A 6 22.93 -6.31 -9.67
N SER A 7 23.34 -5.65 -8.59
CA SER A 7 22.66 -4.49 -8.02
C SER A 7 22.84 -3.30 -8.95
N SER A 8 22.22 -3.39 -10.13
CA SER A 8 22.23 -2.34 -11.13
C SER A 8 21.65 -1.07 -10.51
N GLU A 9 22.21 0.09 -10.84
CA GLU A 9 21.71 1.39 -10.37
C GLU A 9 20.21 1.56 -10.68
N GLN A 10 19.73 0.89 -11.72
CA GLN A 10 18.32 0.79 -12.08
C GLN A 10 17.48 0.11 -10.99
N ALA A 11 17.96 -0.97 -10.37
CA ALA A 11 17.24 -1.65 -9.28
C ALA A 11 17.14 -0.76 -8.03
N LYS A 12 18.22 -0.07 -7.66
CA LYS A 12 18.21 0.89 -6.53
C LYS A 12 17.24 2.05 -6.79
N THR A 13 17.24 2.56 -8.01
CA THR A 13 16.33 3.64 -8.43
C THR A 13 14.87 3.18 -8.35
N ALA A 14 14.55 1.99 -8.89
CA ALA A 14 13.20 1.44 -8.85
C ALA A 14 12.70 1.19 -7.42
N ILE A 15 13.54 0.64 -6.53
CA ILE A 15 13.21 0.44 -5.11
C ILE A 15 12.89 1.78 -4.44
N THR A 16 13.72 2.79 -4.67
CA THR A 16 13.51 4.14 -4.10
C THR A 16 12.21 4.76 -4.60
N GLN A 17 11.92 4.62 -5.91
CA GLN A 17 10.66 5.09 -6.48
C GLN A 17 9.43 4.38 -5.89
N LEU A 18 9.49 3.05 -5.74
CA LEU A 18 8.42 2.29 -5.10
C LEU A 18 8.21 2.72 -3.63
N GLN A 19 9.29 2.87 -2.87
CA GLN A 19 9.23 3.37 -1.50
C GLN A 19 8.60 4.77 -1.44
N ASN A 20 8.95 5.66 -2.36
CA ASN A 20 8.37 7.00 -2.42
C ASN A 20 6.88 6.98 -2.80
N ILE A 21 6.43 6.08 -3.67
CA ILE A 21 5.01 5.95 -4.01
C ILE A 21 4.21 5.44 -2.80
N ILE A 22 4.72 4.41 -2.13
CA ILE A 22 4.06 3.80 -0.97
C ILE A 22 4.03 4.80 0.20
N ASN A 23 5.15 5.45 0.50
CA ASN A 23 5.27 6.44 1.58
C ASN A 23 4.66 7.81 1.21
N GLY A 24 4.47 8.09 -0.07
CA GLY A 24 4.09 9.40 -0.61
C GLY A 24 2.58 9.67 -0.65
N GLY A 25 1.80 8.85 0.05
CA GLY A 25 0.38 9.14 0.29
C GLY A 25 -0.60 8.10 -0.24
N LEU A 26 -0.15 6.96 -0.79
CA LEU A 26 -1.09 5.89 -1.16
C LEU A 26 -1.84 5.35 0.07
N THR A 27 -1.13 5.10 1.17
CA THR A 27 -1.77 4.71 2.44
C THR A 27 -2.71 5.80 2.95
N ASP A 28 -2.35 7.08 2.80
CA ASP A 28 -3.21 8.20 3.20
C ASP A 28 -4.46 8.30 2.33
N GLN A 29 -4.33 8.06 1.02
CA GLN A 29 -5.47 7.98 0.10
C GLN A 29 -6.41 6.82 0.45
N ILE A 30 -5.88 5.66 0.83
CA ILE A 30 -6.69 4.53 1.31
C ILE A 30 -7.43 4.91 2.60
N ASN A 31 -6.76 5.56 3.55
CA ASN A 31 -7.40 6.04 4.78
C ASN A 31 -8.48 7.11 4.49
N ALA A 32 -8.23 8.00 3.53
CA ALA A 32 -9.19 9.02 3.10
C ALA A 32 -10.43 8.39 2.45
N LEU A 33 -10.24 7.42 1.55
CA LEU A 33 -11.33 6.62 0.98
C LEU A 33 -12.14 5.96 2.09
N ASN A 34 -11.48 5.34 3.07
CA ASN A 34 -12.15 4.69 4.19
C ASN A 34 -13.01 5.68 5.00
N THR A 35 -12.49 6.88 5.25
CA THR A 35 -13.21 7.94 5.97
C THR A 35 -14.48 8.37 5.22
N GLN A 36 -14.39 8.54 3.90
CA GLN A 36 -15.55 8.94 3.10
C GLN A 36 -16.60 7.83 3.02
N GLY A 37 -16.19 6.57 2.83
CA GLY A 37 -17.15 5.47 2.82
C GLY A 37 -17.81 5.21 4.18
N GLN A 38 -17.09 5.45 5.29
CA GLN A 38 -17.69 5.45 6.63
C GLN A 38 -18.73 6.57 6.79
N THR A 39 -18.42 7.76 6.29
CA THR A 39 -19.34 8.92 6.31
C THR A 39 -20.62 8.60 5.54
N LEU A 40 -20.50 8.04 4.33
CA LEU A 40 -21.65 7.60 3.52
C LEU A 40 -22.41 6.42 4.11
N SER A 41 -21.78 5.63 4.99
CA SER A 41 -22.45 4.52 5.67
C SER A 41 -23.32 4.98 6.84
N GLN A 42 -23.18 6.22 7.29
CA GLN A 42 -23.97 6.73 8.41
C GLN A 42 -25.41 7.08 7.96
N PRO A 43 -26.45 6.57 8.65
CA PRO A 43 -27.84 6.84 8.30
C PRO A 43 -28.27 8.30 8.43
N ASP A 44 -27.59 9.09 9.27
CA ASP A 44 -27.84 10.53 9.42
C ASP A 44 -27.28 11.36 8.25
N VAL A 45 -26.29 10.83 7.52
CA VAL A 45 -25.68 11.49 6.34
C VAL A 45 -26.40 11.10 5.05
N TRP A 46 -26.68 9.81 4.86
CA TRP A 46 -27.37 9.30 3.68
C TRP A 46 -28.24 8.10 4.06
N ASP A 47 -29.53 8.17 3.77
CA ASP A 47 -30.49 7.10 4.06
C ASP A 47 -31.40 6.74 2.88
N GLY A 48 -31.96 5.52 2.94
CA GLY A 48 -32.83 4.93 1.91
C GLY A 48 -32.36 3.53 1.47
N PRO A 49 -33.13 2.85 0.61
CA PRO A 49 -32.88 1.44 0.25
C PRO A 49 -31.49 1.16 -0.33
N LEU A 50 -30.96 2.11 -1.13
CA LEU A 50 -29.60 2.00 -1.69
C LEU A 50 -28.52 2.28 -0.64
N ALA A 51 -28.79 3.18 0.31
CA ALA A 51 -27.87 3.47 1.40
C ALA A 51 -27.73 2.27 2.34
N GLU A 52 -28.84 1.54 2.57
CA GLU A 52 -28.86 0.28 3.32
C GLU A 52 -28.02 -0.79 2.63
N THR A 53 -28.16 -0.95 1.31
CA THR A 53 -27.35 -1.90 0.53
C THR A 53 -25.87 -1.53 0.57
N PHE A 54 -25.56 -0.23 0.43
CA PHE A 54 -24.19 0.26 0.50
C PHE A 54 -23.55 -0.04 1.85
N ARG A 55 -24.20 0.31 2.97
CA ARG A 55 -23.66 0.13 4.32
C ARG A 55 -23.63 -1.34 4.78
N SER A 56 -24.51 -2.18 4.23
CA SER A 56 -24.61 -3.60 4.62
C SER A 56 -23.70 -4.54 3.83
N SER A 57 -23.38 -4.24 2.56
CA SER A 57 -22.59 -5.12 1.70
C SER A 57 -21.50 -4.38 0.92
N THR A 58 -21.87 -3.39 0.10
CA THR A 58 -20.91 -2.79 -0.85
C THR A 58 -19.70 -2.16 -0.17
N TRP A 59 -19.93 -1.38 0.87
CA TRP A 59 -18.87 -0.70 1.59
C TRP A 59 -18.03 -1.65 2.46
N PRO A 60 -18.62 -2.54 3.29
CA PRO A 60 -17.85 -3.55 4.02
C PRO A 60 -16.92 -4.40 3.15
N GLU A 61 -17.39 -4.86 1.99
CA GLU A 61 -16.58 -5.64 1.04
C GLU A 61 -15.41 -4.82 0.47
N THR A 62 -15.69 -3.59 0.03
CA THR A 62 -14.67 -2.67 -0.48
C THR A 62 -13.64 -2.33 0.60
N LYS A 63 -14.10 -2.05 1.83
CA LYS A 63 -13.24 -1.76 2.97
C LYS A 63 -12.30 -2.92 3.28
N ALA A 64 -12.79 -4.16 3.25
CA ALA A 64 -11.96 -5.34 3.47
C ALA A 64 -10.86 -5.46 2.41
N ALA A 65 -11.17 -5.18 1.14
CA ALA A 65 -10.17 -5.15 0.06
C ALA A 65 -9.15 -4.02 0.25
N LEU A 66 -9.58 -2.82 0.66
CA LEU A 66 -8.72 -1.68 0.95
C LEU A 66 -7.79 -1.94 2.14
N ASP A 67 -8.30 -2.54 3.21
CA ASP A 67 -7.51 -2.92 4.39
C ASP A 67 -6.45 -3.96 4.01
N LYS A 68 -6.82 -4.96 3.21
CA LYS A 68 -5.88 -5.95 2.68
C LYS A 68 -4.82 -5.31 1.79
N ALA A 69 -5.20 -4.43 0.87
CA ALA A 69 -4.26 -3.72 0.02
C ALA A 69 -3.27 -2.88 0.85
N LYS A 70 -3.75 -2.20 1.90
CA LYS A 70 -2.89 -1.47 2.83
C LYS A 70 -1.87 -2.40 3.51
N GLN A 71 -2.31 -3.54 4.02
CA GLN A 71 -1.41 -4.52 4.64
C GLN A 71 -0.35 -5.03 3.64
N GLU A 72 -0.76 -5.40 2.43
CA GLU A 72 0.16 -5.88 1.39
C GLU A 72 1.18 -4.81 0.98
N LEU A 73 0.79 -3.53 0.95
CA LEU A 73 1.69 -2.41 0.70
C LEU A 73 2.69 -2.17 1.84
N GLU A 74 2.25 -2.33 3.09
CA GLU A 74 3.14 -2.26 4.27
C GLU A 74 4.17 -3.40 4.25
N GLU A 75 3.73 -4.62 3.97
CA GLU A 75 4.62 -5.78 3.81
C GLU A 75 5.61 -5.58 2.65
N LEU A 76 5.15 -5.07 1.52
CA LEU A 76 6.00 -4.75 0.37
C LEU A 76 7.06 -3.69 0.74
N ARG A 77 6.67 -2.63 1.46
CA ARG A 77 7.62 -1.61 1.94
C ARG A 77 8.72 -2.23 2.78
N ASP A 78 8.37 -3.09 3.72
CA ASP A 78 9.32 -3.73 4.62
C ASP A 78 10.25 -4.70 3.86
N GLN A 79 9.72 -5.42 2.86
CA GLN A 79 10.54 -6.24 1.95
C GLN A 79 11.50 -5.39 1.11
N LEU A 80 11.03 -4.27 0.55
CA LEU A 80 11.87 -3.35 -0.23
C LEU A 80 13.00 -2.74 0.61
N GLN A 81 12.75 -2.43 1.88
CA GLN A 81 13.78 -1.97 2.80
C GLN A 81 14.87 -3.04 3.00
N LYS A 82 14.49 -4.31 3.21
CA LYS A 82 15.45 -5.42 3.34
C LYS A 82 16.25 -5.64 2.05
N ILE A 83 15.58 -5.60 0.89
CA ILE A 83 16.23 -5.73 -0.41
C ILE A 83 17.24 -4.59 -0.62
N SER A 84 16.86 -3.35 -0.31
CA SER A 84 17.74 -2.19 -0.40
C SER A 84 18.99 -2.35 0.47
N GLN A 85 18.83 -2.75 1.74
CA GLN A 85 19.94 -3.00 2.67
C GLN A 85 20.89 -4.08 2.15
N ASN A 86 20.34 -5.20 1.67
CA ASN A 86 21.14 -6.29 1.10
C ASN A 86 21.92 -5.86 -0.15
N ILE A 87 21.28 -5.09 -1.04
CA ILE A 87 21.92 -4.55 -2.25
C ILE A 87 23.07 -3.59 -1.90
N MET A 88 22.85 -2.68 -0.94
CA MET A 88 23.87 -1.72 -0.51
C MET A 88 25.04 -2.43 0.19
N SER A 89 24.77 -3.40 1.06
CA SER A 89 25.81 -4.18 1.74
C SER A 89 26.60 -5.08 0.78
N ALA A 90 25.96 -5.65 -0.23
CA ALA A 90 26.64 -6.48 -1.25
C ALA A 90 27.47 -5.65 -2.24
N GLY A 91 27.15 -4.35 -2.40
CA GLY A 91 27.85 -3.42 -3.28
C GLY A 91 28.99 -2.63 -2.64
N GLY A 92 29.15 -2.67 -1.31
CA GLY A 92 30.17 -1.92 -0.56
C GLY A 92 31.60 -2.49 -0.62
N GLY A 93 31.84 -3.49 -1.47
CA GLY A 93 33.16 -4.08 -1.72
C GLY A 93 33.64 -3.77 -3.14
N ALA A 94 34.07 -2.53 -3.37
CA ALA A 94 34.89 -2.12 -4.51
C ALA A 94 35.80 -0.96 -4.09
#